data_AF-A0A3A0C718-F1
#
_entry.id   AF-A0A3A0C718-F1
#
_cell.length_a   1.000
_cell.length_b   1.000
_cell.length_c   1.000
_cell.angle_alpha   90.00
_cell.angle_beta   90.00
_cell.angle_gamma   90.00
#
_symmetry.space_group_name_H-M   'P 1'
#
loop_
_entity.id
_entity.type
_entity.pdbx_description
1 polymer ?
#
loop_
_entity_poly.entity_id
_entity_poly.type
_entity_poly.pdbx_seq_one_letter_code
_entity_poly.pdbx_strand_id
1 'polypeptide(L)'
;MHDFGFFISILLAGGLAYFVAGLLDARRRLQRRDFVESRPAIGDGEFRLGVSAISPVDVAFCRAFRLAVSRALGVPAERLDPRHRLLADLRVFGFDAMELAATLERAFDVRVRVLDVMRSDTLRRLALVIHERLAEISEHEPPLHRDPVPKMRAPEDPADVQEPRTDAATPSA
;
A
#
# COMPACT_ATOMS: atom_id res chain seq x y z
N MET A 1 -38.26 8.23 -41.43
CA MET A 1 -37.06 7.40 -41.71
C MET A 1 -35.73 8.15 -41.48
N HIS A 2 -35.70 9.29 -40.77
CA HIS A 2 -34.45 10.03 -40.50
C HIS A 2 -33.75 9.62 -39.19
N ASP A 3 -34.47 9.03 -38.23
CA ASP A 3 -33.91 8.74 -36.90
C ASP A 3 -32.98 7.52 -36.90
N PHE A 4 -33.24 6.52 -37.74
CA PHE A 4 -32.46 5.27 -37.74
C PHE A 4 -30.99 5.48 -38.16
N GLY A 5 -30.75 6.37 -39.14
CA GLY A 5 -29.39 6.73 -39.55
C GLY A 5 -28.63 7.52 -38.47
N PHE A 6 -29.34 8.34 -37.69
CA PHE A 6 -28.76 9.08 -36.58
C PHE A 6 -28.35 8.15 -35.43
N PHE A 7 -29.18 7.17 -35.07
CA PHE A 7 -28.85 6.17 -34.06
C PHE A 7 -27.65 5.29 -34.46
N ILE A 8 -27.58 4.85 -35.72
CA ILE A 8 -26.42 4.10 -36.24
C ILE A 8 -25.16 4.96 -36.17
N SER A 9 -25.24 6.23 -36.57
CA SER A 9 -24.11 7.16 -36.50
C SER A 9 -23.60 7.37 -35.07
N ILE A 10 -24.51 7.48 -34.08
CA ILE A 10 -24.12 7.63 -32.67
C ILE A 10 -23.44 6.36 -32.16
N LEU A 11 -24.00 5.18 -32.44
CA LEU A 11 -23.41 3.91 -32.02
C LEU A 11 -22.02 3.70 -32.62
N LEU A 12 -21.86 4.04 -33.90
CA LEU A 12 -20.59 3.89 -34.62
C LEU A 12 -19.55 4.92 -34.14
N ALA A 13 -19.96 6.16 -33.87
CA ALA A 13 -19.09 7.18 -33.27
C ALA A 13 -18.67 6.82 -31.84
N GLY A 14 -19.59 6.32 -31.02
CA GLY A 14 -19.30 5.85 -29.66
C GLY A 14 -18.36 4.65 -29.64
N GLY A 15 -18.61 3.66 -30.50
CA GLY A 15 -17.74 2.49 -30.66
C GLY A 15 -16.34 2.87 -31.13
N LEU A 16 -16.23 3.77 -32.11
CA LEU A 16 -14.95 4.28 -32.60
C LEU A 16 -14.19 5.04 -31.49
N ALA A 17 -14.87 5.89 -30.73
CA ALA A 17 -14.24 6.63 -29.62
C ALA A 17 -13.68 5.68 -28.55
N TYR A 18 -14.43 4.64 -28.18
CA TYR A 18 -13.96 3.63 -27.23
C TYR A 18 -12.74 2.85 -27.77
N PHE A 19 -12.79 2.45 -29.04
CA PHE A 19 -11.69 1.75 -29.69
C PHE A 19 -10.42 2.62 -29.73
N VAL A 20 -10.54 3.88 -30.15
CA VAL A 20 -9.40 4.83 -30.18
C VAL A 20 -8.85 5.05 -28.77
N ALA A 21 -9.71 5.21 -27.76
CA ALA A 21 -9.28 5.34 -26.37
C ALA A 21 -8.49 4.11 -25.89
N GLY A 22 -8.96 2.90 -26.19
CA GLY A 22 -8.27 1.65 -25.88
C GLY A 22 -6.92 1.54 -26.59
N LEU A 23 -6.84 1.92 -27.86
CA LEU A 23 -5.59 1.91 -28.64
C LEU A 23 -4.56 2.90 -28.07
N LEU A 24 -5.00 4.11 -27.71
CA LEU A 24 -4.14 5.11 -27.08
C LEU A 24 -3.65 4.62 -25.71
N ASP A 25 -4.49 3.93 -24.94
CA ASP A 25 -4.08 3.36 -23.66
C ASP A 25 -3.01 2.27 -23.83
N ALA A 26 -3.24 1.33 -24.75
CA ALA A 26 -2.27 0.29 -25.08
C ALA A 26 -0.93 0.88 -25.53
N ARG A 27 -0.96 1.90 -26.39
CA ARG A 27 0.26 2.60 -26.86
C ARG A 27 1.01 3.26 -25.70
N ARG A 28 0.29 3.93 -24.78
CA ARG A 28 0.92 4.54 -23.59
C ARG A 28 1.60 3.51 -22.70
N ARG A 29 0.96 2.35 -22.48
CA ARG A 29 1.53 1.25 -21.70
C ARG A 29 2.81 0.70 -22.33
N LEU A 30 2.82 0.53 -23.65
CA LEU A 30 4.02 0.12 -24.38
C LEU A 30 5.15 1.15 -24.22
N GLN A 31 4.85 2.44 -24.46
CA GLN A 31 5.84 3.50 -24.29
C GLN A 31 6.38 3.60 -22.86
N ARG A 32 5.52 3.46 -21.85
CA ARG A 32 5.94 3.37 -20.44
C ARG A 32 6.90 2.20 -20.26
N ARG A 33 6.53 1.01 -20.74
CA ARG A 33 7.35 -0.20 -20.58
C ARG A 33 8.69 -0.05 -21.27
N ASP A 34 8.71 0.39 -22.53
CA ASP A 34 9.95 0.61 -23.30
C ASP A 34 10.86 1.64 -22.60
N PHE A 35 10.26 2.73 -22.07
CA PHE A 35 11.01 3.72 -21.30
C PHE A 35 11.65 3.08 -20.06
N VAL A 36 10.87 2.37 -19.23
CA VAL A 36 11.38 1.75 -18.00
C VAL A 36 12.39 0.64 -18.31
N GLU A 37 12.15 -0.15 -19.36
CA GLU A 37 13.05 -1.22 -19.77
C GLU A 37 14.38 -0.67 -20.32
N SER A 38 14.41 0.51 -20.91
CA SER A 38 15.67 1.14 -21.34
C SER A 38 16.56 1.58 -20.17
N ARG A 39 16.05 1.59 -18.93
CA ARG A 39 16.79 2.04 -17.74
C ARG A 39 17.64 0.92 -17.13
N PRO A 40 18.78 1.27 -16.52
CA PRO A 40 19.55 0.30 -15.75
C PRO A 40 18.73 -0.22 -14.56
N ALA A 41 19.01 -1.45 -14.14
CA ALA A 41 18.49 -1.96 -12.88
C ALA A 41 19.16 -1.23 -11.71
N ILE A 42 18.37 -0.81 -10.75
CA ILE A 42 18.74 -0.04 -9.56
C ILE A 42 18.41 -0.89 -8.32
N GLY A 43 19.39 -1.07 -7.43
CA GLY A 43 19.20 -1.80 -6.18
C GLY A 43 18.31 -1.04 -5.18
N ASP A 44 17.76 -1.74 -4.19
CA ASP A 44 16.89 -1.10 -3.17
C ASP A 44 17.62 -0.05 -2.34
N GLY A 45 18.91 -0.27 -2.04
CA GLY A 45 19.75 0.71 -1.36
C GLY A 45 19.94 1.99 -2.17
N GLU A 46 20.16 1.87 -3.49
CA GLU A 46 20.35 3.01 -4.38
C GLU A 46 19.04 3.79 -4.58
N PHE A 47 17.91 3.08 -4.77
CA PHE A 47 16.60 3.70 -4.81
C PHE A 47 16.30 4.46 -3.53
N ARG A 48 16.57 3.84 -2.37
CA ARG A 48 16.39 4.50 -1.06
C ARG A 48 17.25 5.75 -0.97
N LEU A 49 18.53 5.72 -1.36
CA LEU A 49 19.37 6.93 -1.35
C LEU A 49 18.78 8.06 -2.19
N GLY A 50 18.19 7.74 -3.34
CA GLY A 50 17.51 8.72 -4.19
C GLY A 50 16.25 9.31 -3.55
N VAL A 51 15.52 8.53 -2.73
CA VAL A 51 14.36 9.00 -1.96
C VAL A 51 14.79 9.77 -0.70
N SER A 52 15.78 9.24 0.01
CA SER A 52 16.18 9.69 1.34
C SER A 52 17.07 10.93 1.35
N ALA A 53 17.39 11.48 0.18
CA ALA A 53 18.12 12.74 0.06
C ALA A 53 17.42 13.92 0.76
N ILE A 54 16.11 13.80 1.03
CA ILE A 54 15.28 14.87 1.63
C ILE A 54 14.79 14.49 3.03
N SER A 55 14.46 13.21 3.27
CA SER A 55 13.95 12.72 4.55
C SER A 55 14.43 11.28 4.79
N PRO A 56 14.81 10.88 6.02
CA PRO A 56 15.20 9.51 6.29
C PRO A 56 14.01 8.57 6.04
N VAL A 57 14.20 7.63 5.12
CA VAL A 57 13.21 6.61 4.76
C VAL A 57 13.88 5.24 4.83
N ASP A 58 13.17 4.26 5.37
CA ASP A 58 13.68 2.89 5.51
C ASP A 58 13.75 2.12 4.17
N VAL A 59 14.71 1.19 4.08
CA VAL A 59 14.89 0.33 2.88
C VAL A 59 13.65 -0.54 2.64
N ALA A 60 13.06 -1.12 3.70
CA ALA A 60 11.92 -2.01 3.55
C ALA A 60 10.70 -1.27 3.01
N PHE A 61 10.46 -0.05 3.48
CA PHE A 61 9.44 0.84 2.92
C PHE A 61 9.69 1.12 1.43
N CYS A 62 10.90 1.54 1.05
CA CYS A 62 11.23 1.83 -0.34
C CYS A 62 11.04 0.62 -1.25
N ARG A 63 11.41 -0.58 -0.78
CA ARG A 63 11.20 -1.83 -1.51
C ARG A 63 9.71 -2.12 -1.70
N ALA A 64 8.92 -2.08 -0.62
CA ALA A 64 7.48 -2.27 -0.68
C ALA A 64 6.81 -1.27 -1.64
N PHE A 65 7.25 0.00 -1.60
CA PHE A 65 6.75 1.06 -2.45
C PHE A 65 7.02 0.77 -3.93
N ARG A 66 8.27 0.40 -4.29
CA ARG A 66 8.62 0.02 -5.67
C ARG A 66 7.81 -1.17 -6.15
N LEU A 67 7.62 -2.19 -5.31
CA LEU A 67 6.84 -3.37 -5.67
C LEU A 67 5.37 -3.03 -5.91
N ALA A 68 4.78 -2.18 -5.07
CA ALA A 68 3.41 -1.69 -5.25
C ALA A 68 3.26 -0.89 -6.55
N VAL A 69 4.19 0.04 -6.85
CA VAL A 69 4.20 0.82 -8.09
C VAL A 69 4.38 -0.10 -9.31
N SER A 70 5.30 -1.06 -9.22
CA SER A 70 5.55 -2.07 -10.25
C SER A 70 4.29 -2.87 -10.57
N ARG A 71 3.59 -3.34 -9.54
CA ARG A 71 2.33 -4.08 -9.67
C ARG A 71 1.23 -3.22 -10.31
N ALA A 72 1.07 -1.98 -9.87
CA ALA A 72 0.04 -1.08 -10.38
C ALA A 72 0.27 -0.71 -11.87
N LEU A 73 1.52 -0.46 -12.25
CA LEU A 73 1.85 0.05 -13.58
C LEU A 73 2.25 -1.05 -14.59
N GLY A 74 2.50 -2.28 -14.12
CA GLY A 74 2.91 -3.41 -14.95
C GLY A 74 4.33 -3.27 -15.50
N VAL A 75 5.26 -2.72 -14.70
CA VAL A 75 6.66 -2.48 -15.09
C VAL A 75 7.63 -3.10 -14.08
N PRO A 76 8.85 -3.48 -14.47
CA PRO A 76 9.80 -4.13 -13.56
C PRO A 76 10.25 -3.21 -12.42
N ALA A 77 10.07 -3.65 -11.17
CA ALA A 77 10.39 -2.86 -9.97
C ALA A 77 11.86 -2.41 -9.93
N GLU A 78 12.77 -3.30 -10.32
CA GLU A 78 14.21 -3.09 -10.35
C GLU A 78 14.64 -1.96 -11.30
N ARG A 79 13.84 -1.59 -12.30
CA ARG A 79 14.15 -0.50 -13.24
C ARG A 79 13.42 0.82 -12.92
N LEU A 80 12.66 0.85 -11.82
CA LEU A 80 12.05 2.09 -11.34
C LEU A 80 13.10 2.98 -10.66
N ASP A 81 13.25 4.21 -11.15
CA ASP A 81 14.10 5.26 -10.59
C ASP A 81 13.25 6.25 -9.79
N PRO A 82 13.69 6.71 -8.60
CA PRO A 82 12.96 7.68 -7.79
C PRO A 82 12.72 9.04 -8.50
N ARG A 83 13.53 9.37 -9.51
CA ARG A 83 13.41 10.59 -10.32
C ARG A 83 12.39 10.48 -11.45
N HIS A 84 11.87 9.29 -11.73
CA HIS A 84 10.86 9.11 -12.77
C HIS A 84 9.64 9.99 -12.48
N ARG A 85 9.27 10.80 -13.48
CA ARG A 85 8.09 11.64 -13.46
C ARG A 85 6.85 10.82 -13.75
N LEU A 86 5.86 10.90 -12.88
CA LEU A 86 4.59 10.16 -12.99
C LEU A 86 3.90 10.45 -14.33
N LEU A 87 3.79 11.73 -14.72
CA LEU A 87 3.10 12.13 -15.95
C LEU A 87 3.97 12.01 -17.21
N ALA A 88 5.21 12.48 -17.14
CA ALA A 88 6.07 12.59 -18.32
C ALA A 88 6.73 11.26 -18.71
N ASP A 89 7.20 10.51 -17.71
CA ASP A 89 8.02 9.32 -17.93
C ASP A 89 7.15 8.06 -17.84
N LEU A 90 6.39 7.93 -16.74
CA LEU A 90 5.56 6.75 -16.47
C LEU A 90 4.16 6.85 -17.09
N ARG A 91 3.81 7.99 -17.69
CA ARG A 91 2.52 8.21 -18.37
C ARG A 91 1.30 7.85 -17.50
N VAL A 92 1.38 8.13 -16.19
CA VAL A 92 0.32 7.87 -15.21
C VAL A 92 -0.78 8.91 -15.36
N PHE A 93 -1.90 8.55 -15.98
CA PHE A 93 -3.05 9.43 -16.17
C PHE A 93 -4.37 8.71 -15.86
N GLY A 94 -5.35 9.44 -15.34
CA GLY A 94 -6.73 8.96 -15.18
C GLY A 94 -6.81 7.64 -14.40
N PHE A 95 -7.14 6.55 -15.10
CA PHE A 95 -7.25 5.22 -14.50
C PHE A 95 -5.95 4.72 -13.90
N ASP A 96 -4.79 4.98 -14.52
CA ASP A 96 -3.50 4.56 -13.96
C ASP A 96 -3.21 5.23 -12.61
N ALA A 97 -3.61 6.50 -12.44
CA ALA A 97 -3.45 7.22 -11.18
C ALA A 97 -4.41 6.68 -10.11
N MET A 98 -5.62 6.27 -10.51
CA MET A 98 -6.59 5.62 -9.63
C MET A 98 -6.09 4.24 -9.16
N GLU A 99 -5.59 3.42 -10.08
CA GLU A 99 -5.07 2.09 -9.77
C GLU A 99 -3.82 2.18 -8.90
N LEU A 100 -2.92 3.14 -9.19
CA LEU A 100 -1.74 3.39 -8.38
C LEU A 100 -2.12 3.82 -6.96
N ALA A 101 -3.05 4.77 -6.82
CA ALA A 101 -3.55 5.21 -5.51
C ALA A 101 -4.17 4.05 -4.73
N ALA A 102 -5.06 3.26 -5.34
CA ALA A 102 -5.71 2.12 -4.69
C ALA A 102 -4.72 1.01 -4.32
N THR A 103 -3.70 0.77 -5.15
CA THR A 103 -2.65 -0.22 -4.86
C THR A 103 -1.78 0.21 -3.69
N LEU A 104 -1.40 1.49 -3.65
CA LEU A 104 -0.60 2.05 -2.56
C LEU A 104 -1.39 2.12 -1.25
N GLU A 105 -2.66 2.49 -1.30
CA GLU A 105 -3.55 2.46 -0.14
C GLU A 105 -3.62 1.07 0.48
N ARG A 106 -3.83 0.02 -0.33
CA ARG A 106 -3.84 -1.37 0.16
C ARG A 106 -2.48 -1.86 0.64
N ALA A 107 -1.38 -1.39 0.05
CA ALA A 107 -0.04 -1.85 0.39
C ALA A 107 0.45 -1.29 1.73
N PHE A 108 -0.02 -0.11 2.12
CA PHE A 108 0.47 0.63 3.29
C PHE A 108 -0.59 0.93 4.34
N ASP A 109 -1.83 0.50 4.10
CA ASP A 109 -3.00 0.75 4.97
C ASP A 109 -3.17 2.24 5.33
N VAL A 110 -2.84 3.11 4.37
CA VAL A 110 -2.95 4.57 4.50
C VAL A 110 -3.86 5.10 3.41
N ARG A 111 -4.67 6.12 3.72
CA ARG A 111 -5.53 6.74 2.71
C ARG A 111 -4.67 7.40 1.64
N VAL A 112 -4.79 7.00 0.37
CA VAL A 112 -4.08 7.61 -0.78
C VAL A 112 -5.09 8.11 -1.80
N ARG A 113 -5.14 9.43 -2.01
CA ARG A 113 -6.05 10.02 -3.01
C ARG A 113 -5.35 10.06 -4.36
N VAL A 114 -6.13 9.96 -5.42
CA VAL A 114 -5.65 10.17 -6.80
C VAL A 114 -4.93 11.52 -6.95
N LEU A 115 -5.42 12.54 -6.23
CA LEU A 115 -4.81 13.87 -6.22
C LEU A 115 -3.37 13.86 -5.66
N ASP A 116 -3.06 12.98 -4.70
CA ASP A 116 -1.71 12.86 -4.14
C ASP A 116 -0.73 12.31 -5.18
N VAL A 117 -1.17 11.32 -5.95
CA VAL A 117 -0.42 10.79 -7.10
C VAL A 117 -0.19 11.90 -8.13
N MET A 118 -1.25 12.60 -8.54
CA MET A 118 -1.16 13.63 -9.57
C MET A 118 -0.30 14.85 -9.15
N ARG A 119 -0.27 15.18 -7.85
CA ARG A 119 0.52 16.31 -7.32
C ARG A 119 1.97 15.96 -7.01
N SER A 120 2.32 14.69 -6.94
CA SER A 120 3.65 14.28 -6.51
C SER A 120 4.74 14.52 -7.57
N ASP A 121 4.40 14.74 -8.84
CA ASP A 121 5.33 14.90 -9.99
C ASP A 121 6.27 13.68 -10.21
N THR A 122 7.05 13.27 -9.21
CA THR A 122 8.01 12.15 -9.24
C THR A 122 7.67 11.03 -8.26
N LEU A 123 8.21 9.82 -8.52
CA LEU A 123 8.10 8.69 -7.60
C LEU A 123 8.67 8.98 -6.22
N ARG A 124 9.80 9.71 -6.15
CA ARG A 124 10.40 10.15 -4.88
C ARG A 124 9.42 10.91 -4.02
N ARG A 125 8.77 11.93 -4.59
CA ARG A 125 7.87 12.78 -3.83
C ARG A 125 6.62 12.02 -3.40
N LEU A 126 6.11 11.12 -4.26
CA LEU A 126 5.00 10.24 -3.90
C LEU A 126 5.37 9.31 -2.74
N ALA A 127 6.56 8.71 -2.77
CA ALA A 127 7.07 7.88 -1.69
C ALA A 127 7.13 8.67 -0.37
N LEU A 128 7.61 9.92 -0.41
CA LEU A 128 7.67 10.79 0.77
C LEU A 128 6.28 11.12 1.32
N VAL A 129 5.31 11.45 0.47
CA VAL A 129 3.93 11.74 0.91
C VAL A 129 3.32 10.54 1.63
N ILE A 130 3.55 9.33 1.12
CA ILE A 130 3.03 8.10 1.75
C ILE A 130 3.76 7.81 3.05
N HIS A 131 5.08 8.00 3.08
CA HIS A 131 5.88 7.80 4.27
C HIS A 131 5.49 8.77 5.40
N GLU A 132 5.27 10.06 5.06
CA GLU A 132 4.78 11.07 6.00
C GLU A 132 3.42 10.66 6.59
N ARG A 133 2.49 10.19 5.77
CA ARG A 133 1.18 9.71 6.26
C ARG A 133 1.27 8.48 7.14
N LEU A 134 2.18 7.56 6.82
CA LEU A 134 2.41 6.38 7.63
C LEU A 134 2.94 6.77 9.02
N ALA A 135 3.83 7.76 9.07
CA ALA A 135 4.31 8.32 10.33
C ALA A 135 3.19 8.99 11.14
N GLU A 136 2.31 9.77 10.50
CA GLU A 136 1.15 10.39 11.16
C GLU A 136 0.21 9.37 11.81
N ILE A 137 -0.06 8.23 11.13
CA ILE A 137 -0.89 7.16 11.69
C ILE A 137 -0.20 6.50 12.88
N SER A 138 1.10 6.24 12.76
CA SER A 138 1.89 5.63 13.85
C SER A 138 1.99 6.53 15.09
N GLU A 139 1.93 7.86 14.94
CA GLU A 139 1.94 8.81 16.06
C GLU A 139 0.56 8.99 16.71
N HIS A 140 -0.52 8.77 15.96
CA HIS A 140 -1.90 8.93 16.45
C HIS A 140 -2.53 7.67 17.04
N GLU A 141 -1.86 6.53 16.99
CA GLU A 141 -2.27 5.35 17.74
C GLU A 141 -1.71 5.46 19.17
N PRO A 142 -2.50 5.86 20.19
CA PRO A 142 -2.04 5.74 21.56
C PRO A 142 -1.71 4.26 21.79
N PRO A 143 -0.63 3.93 22.52
CA PRO A 143 -0.36 2.53 22.85
C PRO A 143 -1.63 1.99 23.50
N LEU A 144 -2.28 1.04 22.82
CA LEU A 144 -3.41 0.30 23.36
C LEU A 144 -2.98 -0.08 24.77
N HIS A 145 -3.71 0.46 25.75
CA HIS A 145 -3.62 0.06 27.13
C HIS A 145 -3.66 -1.46 27.07
N ARG A 146 -2.50 -2.10 27.27
CA ARG A 146 -2.45 -3.53 27.53
C ARG A 146 -3.18 -3.63 28.86
N ASP A 147 -4.49 -3.82 28.81
CA ASP A 147 -5.24 -4.35 29.92
C ASP A 147 -4.38 -5.50 30.43
N PRO A 148 -3.93 -5.47 31.69
CA PRO A 148 -3.14 -6.57 32.21
C PRO A 148 -3.99 -7.81 31.99
N VAL A 149 -3.47 -8.73 31.18
CA VAL A 149 -4.04 -10.05 30.94
C VAL A 149 -4.59 -10.52 32.28
N PRO A 150 -5.90 -10.77 32.42
CA PRO A 150 -6.44 -11.31 33.66
C PRO A 150 -5.62 -12.55 33.96
N LYS A 151 -4.84 -12.51 35.05
CA LYS A 151 -4.13 -13.69 35.53
C LYS A 151 -5.21 -14.69 35.87
N MET A 152 -5.52 -15.58 34.93
CA MET A 152 -6.35 -16.74 35.21
C MET A 152 -5.64 -17.48 36.33
N ARG A 153 -6.24 -17.42 37.51
CA ARG A 153 -5.88 -18.24 38.65
C ARG A 153 -5.76 -19.67 38.13
N ALA A 154 -4.56 -20.25 38.23
CA ALA A 154 -4.35 -21.65 37.92
C ALA A 154 -5.37 -22.48 38.72
N PRO A 155 -5.97 -23.54 38.14
CA PRO A 155 -6.79 -24.45 38.91
C PRO A 155 -5.95 -25.00 40.06
N GLU A 156 -6.46 -24.87 41.29
CA GLU A 156 -5.85 -25.44 42.47
C GLU A 156 -5.81 -26.97 42.31
N ASP A 157 -4.62 -27.57 42.40
CA ASP A 157 -4.40 -29.01 42.44
C ASP A 157 -5.18 -29.61 43.63
N PRO A 158 -6.15 -30.51 43.43
CA PRO A 158 -6.78 -31.25 44.51
C PRO A 158 -5.91 -32.48 44.80
N ALA A 159 -4.74 -32.26 45.39
CA ALA A 159 -3.86 -33.34 45.83
C ALA A 159 -3.24 -33.00 47.20
N ASP A 160 -4.09 -32.80 48.21
CA ASP A 160 -3.74 -33.24 49.55
C ASP A 160 -5.01 -33.62 50.32
N VAL A 161 -5.41 -34.87 50.13
CA VAL A 161 -6.32 -35.58 51.02
C VAL A 161 -5.56 -35.83 52.31
N GLN A 162 -5.74 -34.96 53.32
CA GLN A 162 -5.50 -35.35 54.71
C GLN A 162 -6.83 -35.62 55.40
N GLU A 163 -7.07 -36.92 55.54
CA GLU A 163 -8.05 -37.57 56.39
C GLU A 163 -7.90 -37.18 57.89
N PRO A 164 -8.90 -37.50 58.74
CA PRO A 164 -9.43 -36.62 59.76
C PRO A 164 -8.60 -36.56 61.05
N ARG A 165 -8.43 -35.36 61.60
CA ARG A 165 -8.04 -35.18 63.01
C ARG A 165 -9.27 -35.33 63.89
N THR A 166 -9.28 -36.43 64.65
CA THR A 166 -10.12 -36.70 65.81
C THR A 166 -10.18 -35.52 66.78
N ASP A 167 -11.40 -35.14 67.15
CA ASP A 167 -11.69 -34.28 68.28
C ASP A 167 -11.39 -34.96 69.63
N ALA A 168 -11.17 -34.08 70.63
CA ALA A 168 -11.33 -34.25 72.07
C ALA A 168 -10.15 -34.84 72.89
N ALA A 169 -9.53 -34.00 73.72
CA ALA A 169 -9.95 -33.81 75.13
C ALA A 169 -8.89 -33.01 75.96
N THR A 170 -9.37 -31.89 76.50
CA THR A 170 -9.09 -31.19 77.78
C THR A 170 -7.75 -31.39 78.54
N PRO A 171 -7.09 -30.29 78.98
CA PRO A 171 -6.21 -30.29 80.15
C PRO A 171 -6.92 -29.70 81.39
N SER A 172 -6.91 -30.40 82.53
CA SER A 172 -6.72 -29.83 83.89
C SER A 172 -7.00 -30.84 85.00
N ALA A 173 -6.03 -30.86 85.94
CA ALA A 173 -6.05 -31.35 87.33
C ALA A 173 -6.15 -32.86 87.58
#